data_AF-A0A4S2LQN8-F1
#
_entry.id   AF-A0A4S2LQN8-F1
#
_cell.length_a   1.000
_cell.length_b   1.000
_cell.length_c   1.000
_cell.angle_alpha   90.00
_cell.angle_beta   90.00
_cell.angle_gamma   90.00
#
_symmetry.space_group_name_H-M   'P 1'
#
loop_
_entity.id
_entity.type
_entity.pdbx_description
1 polymer ?
#
loop_
_entity_poly.entity_id
_entity_poly.type
_entity_poly.pdbx_seq_one_letter_code
_entity_poly.pdbx_strand_id
1 'polypeptide(L)'
;MRAPRHGCSGLFTPGCSGPFHVTDASGDTGRVTEVLTNGSLEATLTPRTLSARCTLDNPNKTYLREFKEFPSDVVPAQSRFQIKNGQLIVRLRKAPGSKSWVGVLKTTGLR
;
A
#
# COMPACT_ATOMS: atom_id res chain seq x y z
N MET A 1 -19.58 -36.70 -8.77
CA MET A 1 -19.78 -35.36 -8.17
C MET A 1 -18.44 -34.67 -8.09
N ARG A 2 -18.26 -33.51 -8.73
CA ARG A 2 -17.00 -32.77 -8.78
C ARG A 2 -17.24 -31.40 -8.16
N ALA A 3 -16.54 -31.09 -7.07
CA ALA A 3 -16.72 -29.84 -6.34
C ALA A 3 -16.40 -28.63 -7.24
N PRO A 4 -17.17 -27.54 -7.16
CA PRO A 4 -16.86 -26.34 -7.91
C PRO A 4 -15.61 -25.71 -7.29
N ARG A 5 -14.53 -25.65 -8.08
CA ARG A 5 -13.32 -24.89 -7.75
C ARG A 5 -13.66 -23.40 -7.86
N HIS A 6 -14.28 -22.84 -6.83
CA HIS A 6 -14.37 -21.39 -6.66
C HIS A 6 -12.97 -20.85 -6.34
N GLY A 7 -12.18 -20.62 -7.38
CA GLY A 7 -11.04 -19.73 -7.27
C GLY A 7 -11.56 -18.34 -6.96
N CYS A 8 -11.00 -17.68 -5.95
CA CYS A 8 -11.21 -16.27 -5.63
C CYS A 8 -10.68 -15.31 -6.73
N SER A 9 -10.77 -15.71 -8.00
CA SER A 9 -10.23 -15.03 -9.18
C SER A 9 -11.17 -13.98 -9.76
N GLY A 10 -12.26 -13.62 -9.05
CA GLY A 10 -13.25 -12.64 -9.51
C GLY A 10 -13.52 -11.47 -8.55
N LEU A 11 -12.84 -11.39 -7.40
CA LEU A 11 -13.06 -10.35 -6.38
C LEU A 11 -12.10 -9.16 -6.46
N PHE A 12 -11.25 -9.11 -7.50
CA PHE A 12 -10.38 -7.98 -7.75
C PHE A 12 -10.28 -7.79 -9.26
N THR A 13 -10.58 -6.59 -9.75
CA THR A 13 -10.14 -6.17 -11.09
C THR A 13 -8.64 -6.41 -11.20
N PRO A 14 -8.13 -7.05 -12.27
CA PRO A 14 -6.71 -7.30 -12.40
C PRO A 14 -5.94 -5.96 -12.44
N GLY A 15 -5.18 -5.70 -11.38
CA GLY A 15 -4.11 -4.70 -11.36
C GLY A 15 -4.51 -3.26 -11.04
N CYS A 16 -5.16 -3.00 -9.90
CA CYS A 16 -5.12 -1.66 -9.29
C CYS A 16 -3.66 -1.32 -8.95
N SER A 17 -3.03 -0.53 -9.81
CA SER A 17 -1.66 -0.07 -9.63
C SER A 17 -1.52 1.33 -10.19
N GLY A 18 -0.78 2.18 -9.47
CA GLY A 18 -0.71 3.58 -9.79
C GLY A 18 0.36 4.31 -9.00
N PRO A 19 0.61 5.59 -9.32
CA PRO A 19 1.38 6.47 -8.46
C PRO A 19 0.59 6.80 -7.20
N PHE A 20 1.29 7.23 -6.15
CA PHE A 20 0.63 8.00 -5.10
C PHE A 20 0.34 9.41 -5.63
N HIS A 21 -0.90 9.87 -5.44
CA HIS A 21 -1.30 11.21 -5.83
C HIS A 21 -0.93 12.18 -4.72
N VAL A 22 -0.07 13.14 -5.02
CA VAL A 22 0.30 14.17 -4.05
C VAL A 22 -0.92 15.04 -3.75
N THR A 23 -1.22 15.23 -2.47
CA THR A 23 -2.37 16.03 -2.03
C THR A 23 -2.01 17.38 -1.42
N ASP A 24 -0.74 17.63 -1.13
CA ASP A 24 -0.26 18.90 -0.58
C ASP A 24 0.55 19.70 -1.61
N ALA A 25 0.64 21.02 -1.39
CA ALA A 25 1.44 21.91 -2.23
C ALA A 25 2.95 21.63 -2.10
N SER A 26 3.39 20.97 -1.02
CA SER A 26 4.79 20.67 -0.76
C SER A 26 5.29 19.41 -1.48
N GLY A 27 4.41 18.51 -1.94
CA GLY A 27 4.87 17.28 -2.60
C GLY A 27 5.04 16.09 -1.65
N ASP A 28 4.82 16.30 -0.36
CA ASP A 28 5.29 15.41 0.70
C ASP A 28 4.27 14.37 1.12
N THR A 29 3.00 14.57 0.80
CA THR A 29 1.95 13.61 1.16
C THR A 29 1.32 13.01 -0.09
N GLY A 30 1.59 11.74 -0.31
CA GLY A 30 0.95 10.93 -1.33
C GLY A 30 -0.27 10.20 -0.78
N ARG A 31 -1.39 10.20 -1.50
CA ARG A 31 -2.57 9.41 -1.19
C ARG A 31 -2.99 8.52 -2.34
N VAL A 32 -3.61 7.41 -1.98
CA VAL A 32 -4.24 6.46 -2.89
C VAL A 32 -5.59 6.12 -2.29
N THR A 33 -6.64 6.19 -3.11
CA THR A 33 -7.98 5.72 -2.76
C THR A 33 -8.46 4.87 -3.92
N GLU A 34 -8.66 3.58 -3.66
CA GLU A 34 -9.05 2.61 -4.67
C GLU A 34 -10.33 1.89 -4.23
N VAL A 35 -11.26 1.73 -5.17
CA VAL A 35 -12.45 0.91 -4.97
C VAL A 35 -12.11 -0.53 -5.35
N LEU A 36 -12.32 -1.45 -4.42
CA LEU A 36 -12.17 -2.88 -4.62
C LEU A 36 -13.54 -3.49 -4.92
N THR A 37 -13.58 -4.70 -5.46
CA THR A 37 -14.86 -5.38 -5.76
C THR A 37 -15.72 -5.64 -4.51
N ASN A 38 -15.11 -5.63 -3.32
CA ASN A 38 -15.79 -5.93 -2.05
C ASN A 38 -15.36 -4.95 -0.95
N GLY A 39 -15.12 -3.69 -1.30
CA GLY A 39 -14.72 -2.66 -0.34
C GLY A 39 -13.88 -1.53 -0.93
N SER A 40 -13.07 -0.90 -0.10
CA SER A 40 -12.16 0.18 -0.48
C SER A 40 -10.80 0.05 0.19
N LEU A 41 -9.78 0.58 -0.48
CA LEU A 41 -8.44 0.76 0.07
C LEU A 41 -8.09 2.24 0.06
N GLU A 42 -7.65 2.75 1.20
CA GLU A 42 -7.05 4.05 1.35
C GLU A 42 -5.62 3.89 1.86
N ALA A 43 -4.65 4.54 1.23
CA ALA A 43 -3.28 4.57 1.72
C ALA A 43 -2.74 5.99 1.70
N THR A 44 -2.08 6.39 2.77
CA THR A 44 -1.38 7.66 2.91
C THR A 44 0.10 7.40 3.12
N LEU A 45 0.93 8.02 2.29
CA LEU A 45 2.38 7.92 2.31
C LEU A 45 2.96 9.32 2.54
N THR A 46 3.75 9.46 3.60
CA THR A 46 4.54 10.66 3.88
C THR A 46 6.03 10.34 3.65
N PRO A 47 6.96 11.30 3.79
CA PRO A 47 8.38 11.00 3.62
C PRO A 47 8.90 9.97 4.63
N ARG A 48 8.26 9.83 5.80
CA ARG A 48 8.71 8.93 6.88
C ARG A 48 7.73 7.82 7.21
N THR A 49 6.46 7.88 6.80
CA THR A 49 5.42 6.97 7.30
C THR A 49 4.53 6.45 6.18
N LEU A 50 3.91 5.30 6.41
CA LEU A 50 2.85 4.76 5.55
C LEU A 50 1.69 4.29 6.42
N SER A 51 0.48 4.74 6.13
CA SER A 51 -0.75 4.20 6.71
C SER A 51 -1.62 3.64 5.59
N ALA A 52 -2.20 2.47 5.79
CA ALA A 52 -3.11 1.84 4.86
C ALA A 52 -4.34 1.32 5.62
N ARG A 53 -5.51 1.72 5.16
CA ARG A 53 -6.81 1.29 5.65
C ARG A 53 -7.55 0.56 4.53
N CYS A 54 -7.90 -0.69 4.78
CA CYS A 54 -8.73 -1.48 3.87
C CYS A 54 -10.06 -1.76 4.56
N THR A 55 -11.16 -1.30 3.98
CA THR A 55 -12.51 -1.56 4.47
C THR A 55 -13.14 -2.57 3.52
N LEU A 56 -13.57 -3.72 4.01
CA LEU A 56 -14.31 -4.71 3.25
C LEU A 56 -15.80 -4.60 3.59
N ASP A 57 -16.67 -4.76 2.61
CA ASP A 57 -18.12 -4.69 2.80
C ASP A 57 -18.71 -6.03 3.28
N ASN A 58 -18.16 -7.16 2.79
CA ASN A 58 -18.60 -8.49 3.20
C ASN A 58 -17.42 -9.50 3.32
N PRO A 59 -16.98 -9.87 4.53
CA PRO A 59 -17.51 -9.44 5.83
C PRO A 59 -17.19 -7.96 6.07
N ASN A 60 -18.12 -7.24 6.70
CA ASN A 60 -17.89 -5.85 7.11
C ASN A 60 -16.73 -5.78 8.11
N LYS A 61 -15.53 -5.47 7.62
CA LYS A 61 -14.30 -5.45 8.40
C LYS A 61 -13.38 -4.36 7.90
N THR A 62 -12.83 -3.60 8.84
CA THR A 62 -11.76 -2.64 8.56
C THR A 62 -10.43 -3.21 9.05
N TYR A 63 -9.43 -3.18 8.17
CA TYR A 63 -8.05 -3.50 8.47
C TYR A 63 -7.24 -2.21 8.41
N LEU A 64 -6.48 -1.94 9.48
CA LEU A 64 -5.55 -0.83 9.53
C LEU A 64 -4.13 -1.37 9.64
N ARG A 65 -3.23 -0.83 8.82
CA ARG A 65 -1.79 -1.09 8.88
C ARG A 65 -1.04 0.21 8.84
N GLU A 66 -0.13 0.37 9.78
CA GLU A 66 0.69 1.57 9.89
C GLU A 66 2.15 1.16 10.01
N PHE A 67 2.96 1.71 9.12
CA PHE A 67 4.40 1.70 9.24
C PHE A 67 4.84 3.06 9.80
N LYS A 68 5.20 3.03 11.09
CA LYS A 68 5.38 4.24 11.90
C LYS A 68 6.56 5.09 11.46
N GLU A 69 7.65 4.49 10.98
CA GLU A 69 8.84 5.26 10.59
C GLU A 69 9.79 4.49 9.66
N PHE A 70 10.07 5.05 8.48
CA PHE A 70 11.08 4.58 7.54
C PHE A 70 12.50 4.85 8.03
N PRO A 71 13.48 4.02 7.68
CA PRO A 71 14.87 4.29 8.06
C PRO A 71 15.42 5.60 7.48
N SER A 72 14.94 6.01 6.31
CA SER A 72 15.24 7.30 5.67
C SER A 72 14.04 7.80 4.89
N ASP A 73 14.13 9.04 4.42
CA ASP A 73 13.02 9.68 3.72
C ASP A 73 12.74 9.02 2.37
N VAL A 74 11.47 8.99 1.99
CA VAL A 74 10.98 8.59 0.67
C VAL A 74 10.39 9.78 -0.05
N VAL A 75 10.19 9.64 -1.36
CA VAL A 75 9.55 10.64 -2.21
C VAL A 75 8.17 10.10 -2.60
N PRO A 76 7.08 10.57 -1.96
CA PRO A 76 5.75 10.00 -2.19
C PRO A 76 5.28 10.19 -3.64
N ALA A 77 5.56 11.36 -4.24
CA ALA A 77 5.26 11.65 -5.65
C ALA A 77 5.87 10.65 -6.66
N GLN A 78 6.98 10.00 -6.31
CA GLN A 78 7.67 9.02 -7.17
C GLN A 78 7.44 7.58 -6.71
N SER A 79 6.67 7.38 -5.65
CA SER A 79 6.33 6.07 -5.12
C SER A 79 5.07 5.52 -5.79
N ARG A 80 4.93 4.20 -5.81
CA ARG A 80 3.84 3.51 -6.50
C ARG A 80 3.25 2.41 -5.64
N PHE A 81 1.99 2.09 -5.89
CA PHE A 81 1.32 0.96 -5.27
C PHE A 81 0.88 -0.05 -6.33
N GLN A 82 0.66 -1.28 -5.89
CA GLN A 82 0.06 -2.34 -6.69
C GLN A 82 -0.69 -3.28 -5.75
N ILE A 83 -1.94 -3.59 -6.09
CA ILE A 83 -2.71 -4.63 -5.43
C ILE A 83 -2.57 -5.91 -6.25
N LYS A 84 -2.04 -6.96 -5.64
CA LYS A 84 -1.86 -8.26 -6.29
C LYS A 84 -2.16 -9.38 -5.31
N ASN A 85 -3.02 -10.33 -5.71
CA ASN A 85 -3.39 -11.49 -4.89
C ASN A 85 -3.85 -11.12 -3.46
N GLY A 86 -4.64 -10.04 -3.31
CA GLY A 86 -5.10 -9.56 -2.01
C GLY A 86 -4.03 -8.89 -1.14
N GLN A 87 -2.86 -8.59 -1.70
CA GLN A 87 -1.78 -7.89 -1.01
C GLN A 87 -1.57 -6.50 -1.58
N LEU A 88 -1.45 -5.50 -0.70
CA LEU A 88 -0.95 -4.17 -1.06
C LEU A 88 0.58 -4.22 -1.11
N ILE A 89 1.13 -4.04 -2.31
CA ILE A 89 2.55 -3.95 -2.57
C ILE A 89 2.88 -2.47 -2.81
N VAL A 90 3.69 -1.87 -1.92
CA VAL A 90 4.15 -0.50 -2.05
C VAL A 90 5.60 -0.48 -2.51
N ARG A 91 5.87 0.20 -3.63
CA ARG A 91 7.22 0.46 -4.14
C ARG A 91 7.61 1.89 -3.80
N LEU A 92 8.47 2.01 -2.79
CA LEU A 92 8.93 3.28 -2.27
C LEU A 92 10.14 3.79 -3.05
N ARG A 93 10.09 5.05 -3.49
CA ARG A 93 11.25 5.75 -4.01
C ARG A 93 11.98 6.43 -2.85
N LYS A 94 13.21 6.02 -2.58
CA LYS A 94 14.03 6.69 -1.55
C LYS A 94 14.40 8.12 -1.97
N ALA A 95 14.45 9.03 -1.01
CA ALA A 95 14.96 10.38 -1.23
C ALA A 95 16.47 10.34 -1.56
N PRO A 96 16.99 11.31 -2.34
CA PRO A 96 18.43 11.44 -2.59
C PRO A 96 19.23 11.47 -1.27
N GLY A 97 20.38 10.78 -1.23
CA GLY A 97 21.20 10.69 -0.02
C GLY A 97 20.74 9.66 1.02
N SER A 98 19.67 8.91 0.76
CA SER A 98 19.18 7.85 1.64
C SER A 98 20.18 6.70 1.81
N LYS A 99 20.39 6.28 3.07
CA LYS A 99 21.23 5.13 3.42
C LYS A 99 20.58 3.79 3.00
N SER A 100 21.38 2.72 2.96
CA SER A 100 20.89 1.37 2.70
C SER A 100 19.92 0.91 3.80
N TRP A 101 18.84 0.23 3.42
CA TRP A 101 17.82 -0.28 4.36
C TRP A 101 17.95 -1.79 4.62
N VAL A 102 18.87 -2.46 3.91
CA VAL A 102 18.99 -3.93 3.91
C VAL A 102 19.26 -4.49 5.31
N GLY A 103 20.03 -3.78 6.13
CA GLY A 103 20.28 -4.17 7.52
C GLY A 103 19.11 -3.87 8.45
N VAL A 104 18.50 -2.68 8.33
CA VAL A 104 17.45 -2.21 9.23
C VAL A 104 16.16 -3.01 9.05
N LEU A 105 15.72 -3.26 7.81
CA LEU A 105 14.50 -4.02 7.56
C LEU A 105 14.61 -5.50 7.96
N LYS A 106 15.83 -6.06 8.01
CA LYS A 106 16.07 -7.44 8.49
C LYS A 106 15.94 -7.55 10.01
N THR A 107 16.28 -6.51 10.76
CA THR A 107 16.23 -6.51 12.24
C THR A 107 14.87 -6.10 12.80
N THR A 108 14.23 -5.06 12.25
CA THR A 108 12.94 -4.58 12.76
C THR A 108 11.73 -5.18 12.03
N GLY A 109 11.94 -5.72 10.83
CA GLY A 109 10.85 -6.12 9.94
C GLY A 109 10.02 -4.93 9.45
N LEU A 110 9.24 -5.14 8.39
CA LEU A 110 8.07 -4.30 8.12
C LEU A 110 6.96 -4.79 9.06
N ARG A 111 7.02 -4.40 10.34
CA ARG A 111 5.97 -4.75 11.33
C ARG A 111 4.72 -3.92 11.13
#